data_AF-A0A7J9C3L0-F1
#
_entry.id   AF-A0A7J9C3L0-F1
#
_cell.length_a   1.000
_cell.length_b   1.000
_cell.length_c   1.000
_cell.angle_alpha   90.00
_cell.angle_beta   90.00
_cell.angle_gamma   90.00
#
_symmetry.space_group_name_H-M   'P 1'
#
loop_
_entity.id
_entity.type
_entity.pdbx_description
1 polymer ?
#
loop_
_entity_poly.entity_id
_entity_poly.type
_entity_poly.pdbx_seq_one_letter_code
_entity_poly.pdbx_strand_id
1 'polypeptide(L)'
;MPNNLTLIPEQITFPHPLCRSQIALVNFACAMVPVLPMPQPPPPPADGNGLRHRHRRRHRHRHRHGSHETPEQRYCCEWLRQMDTLCVCEILYHLPPFLWKPNHKYTVVVDDECSVTFMCQ
;
A
#
# COMPACT_ATOMS: atom_id res chain seq x y z
N MET A 1 -21.96 -15.37 -43.43
CA MET A 1 -22.22 -16.00 -42.12
C MET A 1 -21.47 -15.21 -41.07
N PRO A 2 -22.13 -14.45 -40.18
CA PRO A 2 -21.44 -13.74 -39.11
C PRO A 2 -21.25 -14.68 -37.92
N ASN A 3 -20.00 -14.86 -37.51
CA ASN A 3 -19.65 -15.56 -36.27
C ASN A 3 -19.97 -14.64 -35.09
N ASN A 4 -21.04 -14.96 -34.35
CA ASN A 4 -21.30 -14.36 -33.06
C ASN A 4 -20.43 -15.05 -32.01
N LEU A 5 -19.28 -14.45 -31.68
CA LEU A 5 -18.56 -14.75 -30.46
C LEU A 5 -19.30 -14.11 -29.28
N THR A 6 -20.34 -14.78 -28.82
CA THR A 6 -21.00 -14.47 -27.56
C THR A 6 -20.04 -14.88 -26.43
N LEU A 7 -19.22 -13.94 -25.96
CA LEU A 7 -18.47 -14.10 -24.71
C LEU A 7 -19.48 -14.10 -23.56
N ILE A 8 -19.80 -15.29 -23.06
CA ILE A 8 -20.56 -15.49 -21.82
C ILE A 8 -19.59 -15.18 -20.67
N PRO A 9 -19.86 -14.18 -19.80
CA PRO A 9 -18.94 -13.75 -18.73
C PRO A 9 -18.74 -14.77 -17.59
N GLU A 10 -19.39 -15.94 -17.66
CA GLU A 10 -19.56 -16.87 -16.53
C GLU A 10 -18.66 -18.12 -16.57
N GLN A 11 -17.73 -18.22 -17.54
CA GLN A 11 -16.95 -19.45 -17.79
C GLN A 11 -15.44 -19.31 -17.57
N ILE A 12 -14.97 -18.17 -17.06
CA ILE A 12 -13.55 -18.01 -16.69
C ILE A 12 -13.44 -18.04 -15.15
N THR A 13 -13.89 -19.14 -14.54
CA THR A 13 -13.48 -19.46 -13.17
C THR A 13 -12.09 -20.07 -13.25
N PHE A 14 -11.05 -19.23 -13.27
CA PHE A 14 -9.72 -19.73 -12.99
C PHE A 14 -9.71 -20.20 -11.53
N PRO A 15 -9.51 -21.50 -11.23
CA PRO A 15 -9.47 -21.99 -9.85
C PRO A 15 -8.29 -21.40 -9.06
N HIS A 16 -7.32 -20.80 -9.76
CA HIS A 16 -6.20 -20.07 -9.20
C HIS A 16 -6.07 -18.71 -9.90
N PRO A 17 -5.92 -17.60 -9.16
CA PRO A 17 -5.76 -16.30 -9.76
C PRO A 17 -4.52 -16.25 -10.67
N LEU A 18 -4.59 -15.44 -11.73
CA LEU A 18 -3.47 -15.25 -12.67
C LEU A 18 -2.37 -14.38 -12.03
N CYS A 19 -1.66 -14.93 -11.05
CA CYS A 19 -0.80 -14.16 -10.15
C CYS A 19 0.31 -13.41 -10.87
N ARG A 20 0.96 -14.02 -11.86
CA ARG A 20 2.01 -13.34 -12.64
C ARG A 20 1.51 -12.06 -13.32
N SER A 21 0.32 -12.10 -13.93
CA SER A 21 -0.24 -10.91 -14.59
C SER A 21 -0.73 -9.87 -13.59
N GLN A 22 -1.33 -10.28 -12.47
CA GLN A 22 -1.75 -9.34 -11.43
C GLN A 22 -0.56 -8.62 -10.81
N ILE A 23 0.50 -9.36 -10.46
CA ILE A 23 1.77 -8.80 -9.95
C ILE A 23 2.37 -7.84 -10.98
N ALA A 24 2.41 -8.23 -12.26
CA ALA A 24 2.94 -7.37 -13.32
C ALA A 24 2.16 -6.06 -13.47
N LEU A 25 0.82 -6.11 -13.40
CA LEU A 25 -0.04 -4.94 -13.46
C LEU A 25 0.20 -4.00 -12.27
N VAL A 26 0.27 -4.54 -11.06
CA VAL A 26 0.56 -3.76 -9.85
C VAL A 26 1.96 -3.14 -9.93
N ASN A 27 2.97 -3.92 -10.32
CA ASN A 27 4.34 -3.42 -10.47
C ASN A 27 4.42 -2.29 -11.49
N PHE A 28 3.71 -2.41 -12.61
CA PHE A 28 3.63 -1.35 -13.61
C PHE A 28 2.91 -0.11 -13.07
N ALA A 29 1.76 -0.29 -12.43
CA ALA A 29 0.98 0.81 -11.87
C ALA A 29 1.72 1.57 -10.76
N CYS A 30 2.54 0.86 -9.98
CA CYS A 30 3.30 1.41 -8.87
C CYS A 30 4.74 1.83 -9.24
N ALA A 31 5.18 1.62 -10.48
CA ALA A 31 6.58 1.84 -10.89
C ALA A 31 7.08 3.29 -10.67
N MET A 32 6.16 4.26 -10.70
CA MET A 32 6.47 5.70 -10.55
C MET A 32 6.17 6.23 -9.15
N VAL A 33 5.66 5.40 -8.24
CA VAL A 33 5.37 5.82 -6.86
C VAL A 33 6.70 5.86 -6.08
N PRO A 34 7.01 6.98 -5.39
CA PRO A 34 8.22 7.07 -4.60
C PRO A 34 8.19 6.06 -3.43
N VAL A 35 9.28 5.32 -3.25
CA VAL A 35 9.45 4.46 -2.07
C VAL A 35 9.73 5.34 -0.86
N LEU A 36 8.68 5.67 -0.11
CA LEU A 36 8.81 6.44 1.12
C LEU A 36 9.26 5.51 2.26
N PRO A 37 10.21 5.95 3.12
CA PRO A 37 10.50 5.23 4.35
C PRO A 37 9.21 5.14 5.19
N MET A 38 8.94 3.96 5.76
CA MET A 38 7.76 3.74 6.59
C MET A 38 7.60 4.87 7.63
N PRO A 39 6.39 5.44 7.80
CA PRO A 39 6.17 6.48 8.79
C PRO A 39 6.63 6.01 10.16
N GLN A 40 7.59 6.73 10.75
CA GLN A 40 8.03 6.43 12.11
C GLN A 40 6.87 6.75 13.07
N PRO A 41 6.59 5.89 14.06
CA PRO A 41 5.60 6.21 15.09
C PRO A 41 5.98 7.53 15.77
N PRO A 42 5.00 8.38 16.13
CA PRO A 42 5.29 9.67 16.76
C PRO A 42 6.11 9.45 18.04
N PRO A 43 7.11 10.32 18.32
CA PRO A 43 7.89 10.20 19.54
C PRO A 43 6.96 10.29 20.77
N PRO A 44 7.24 9.55 21.86
CA PRO A 44 6.45 9.61 23.07
C PRO A 44 6.42 11.05 23.62
N PRO A 45 5.33 11.48 24.27
CA PRO A 45 5.25 12.81 24.86
C PRO A 45 6.37 12.96 25.91
N ALA A 46 7.17 14.02 25.76
CA ALA A 46 8.21 14.34 26.73
C ALA A 46 7.57 14.88 28.02
N ASP A 47 7.66 14.12 29.11
CA ASP A 47 7.35 14.59 30.46
C ASP A 47 8.40 15.63 30.91
N GLY A 48 8.07 16.91 30.72
CA GLY A 48 8.92 18.03 31.09
C GLY A 48 8.26 18.92 32.13
N ASN A 49 8.64 18.71 33.41
CA ASN A 49 8.28 19.58 34.53
C ASN A 49 8.76 21.02 34.28
N GLY A 50 7.91 21.98 34.66
CA GLY A 50 7.94 23.36 34.19
C GLY A 50 9.11 24.23 34.65
N LEU A 51 9.53 25.13 33.76
CA LEU A 51 10.25 26.37 34.06
C LEU A 51 9.66 27.50 33.21
N ARG A 52 9.07 28.49 33.90
CA ARG A 52 8.42 29.66 33.32
C ARG A 52 9.47 30.61 32.74
N HIS A 53 9.51 30.75 31.42
CA HIS A 53 10.15 31.89 30.76
C HIS A 53 9.21 32.55 29.75
N ARG A 54 8.90 33.83 30.00
CA ARG A 54 8.31 34.76 29.04
C ARG A 54 9.29 34.94 27.87
N HIS A 55 8.78 34.88 26.63
CA HIS A 55 8.86 35.95 25.61
C HIS A 55 8.70 35.42 24.16
N ARG A 56 8.01 36.26 23.37
CA ARG A 56 7.92 36.33 21.90
C ARG A 56 6.97 35.35 21.22
N ARG A 57 5.77 35.87 20.92
CA ARG A 57 4.87 35.35 19.88
C ARG A 57 5.59 35.46 18.52
N ARG A 58 6.27 34.39 18.12
CA ARG A 58 6.67 34.19 16.73
C ARG A 58 5.54 33.44 16.03
N HIS A 59 4.90 34.10 15.08
CA HIS A 59 3.97 33.45 14.15
C HIS A 59 4.76 32.41 13.35
N ARG A 60 4.68 31.15 13.77
CA ARG A 60 5.20 30.01 13.01
C ARG A 60 4.12 29.64 12.00
N HIS A 61 4.29 30.09 10.77
CA HIS A 61 3.63 29.49 9.62
C HIS A 61 4.17 28.06 9.46
N ARG A 62 3.52 27.10 10.14
CA ARG A 62 3.69 25.69 9.80
C ARG A 62 3.00 25.48 8.47
N HIS A 63 3.78 25.53 7.39
CA HIS A 63 3.40 24.91 6.14
C HIS A 63 3.30 23.41 6.38
N ARG A 64 2.10 22.95 6.74
CA ARG A 64 1.76 21.54 6.71
C ARG A 64 1.63 21.20 5.23
N HIS A 65 2.71 20.72 4.63
CA HIS A 65 2.63 19.99 3.38
C HIS A 65 1.84 18.72 3.68
N GLY A 66 0.51 18.81 3.60
CA GLY A 66 -0.31 17.61 3.47
C GLY A 66 0.14 16.96 2.17
N SER A 67 0.57 15.70 2.26
CA SER A 67 0.91 14.91 1.09
C SER A 67 -0.34 14.83 0.23
N HIS A 68 -0.41 15.65 -0.82
CA HIS A 68 -1.48 15.54 -1.80
C HIS A 68 -1.24 14.23 -2.55
N GLU A 69 -2.20 13.31 -2.47
CA GLU A 69 -2.24 12.09 -3.29
C GLU A 69 -1.95 12.46 -4.76
N THR A 70 -0.87 11.91 -5.32
CA THR A 70 -0.56 12.11 -6.73
C THR A 70 -1.41 11.18 -7.60
N PRO A 71 -1.67 11.53 -8.87
CA PRO A 71 -2.35 10.63 -9.80
C PRO A 71 -1.72 9.24 -9.90
N GLU A 72 -0.39 9.16 -9.78
CA GLU A 72 0.36 7.91 -9.81
C GLU A 72 0.11 7.07 -8.55
N GLN A 73 0.06 7.70 -7.37
CA GLN A 73 -0.28 7.04 -6.11
C GLN A 73 -1.68 6.44 -6.16
N ARG A 74 -2.67 7.21 -6.64
CA ARG A 74 -4.04 6.72 -6.80
C ARG A 74 -4.13 5.54 -7.75
N TYR A 75 -3.46 5.63 -8.90
CA TYR A 75 -3.45 4.57 -9.92
C TYR A 75 -2.80 3.29 -9.38
N CYS A 76 -1.67 3.40 -8.69
CA CYS A 76 -1.06 2.29 -7.97
C CYS A 76 -2.02 1.68 -6.95
N CYS A 77 -2.64 2.51 -6.10
CA CYS A 77 -3.57 2.08 -5.07
C CYS A 77 -4.77 1.30 -5.64
N GLU A 78 -5.32 1.75 -6.76
CA GLU A 78 -6.44 1.10 -7.44
C GLU A 78 -6.10 -0.32 -7.88
N TRP A 79 -4.94 -0.52 -8.53
CA TRP A 79 -4.49 -1.84 -8.94
C TRP A 79 -4.12 -2.72 -7.75
N LEU A 80 -3.51 -2.13 -6.73
CA LEU A 80 -3.09 -2.85 -5.54
C LEU A 80 -4.28 -3.36 -4.71
N ARG A 81 -5.41 -2.65 -4.70
CA ARG A 81 -6.68 -3.12 -4.09
C ARG A 81 -7.34 -4.27 -4.84
N GLN A 82 -7.06 -4.44 -6.12
CA GLN A 82 -7.62 -5.52 -6.95
C GLN A 82 -6.76 -6.78 -6.95
N MET A 83 -5.53 -6.70 -6.45
CA MET A 83 -4.62 -7.83 -6.39
C MET A 83 -5.16 -8.90 -5.44
N ASP A 84 -5.14 -10.15 -5.88
CA ASP A 84 -5.61 -11.27 -5.08
C ASP A 84 -4.64 -11.56 -3.93
N THR A 85 -5.20 -11.83 -2.75
CA THR A 85 -4.42 -12.16 -1.56
C THR A 85 -3.60 -13.44 -1.77
N LEU A 86 -4.13 -14.45 -2.46
CA LEU A 86 -3.41 -15.69 -2.77
C LEU A 86 -2.11 -15.41 -3.53
N CYS A 87 -2.12 -14.44 -4.43
CA CYS A 87 -0.93 -14.08 -5.22
C CYS A 87 0.15 -13.40 -4.39
N VAL A 88 -0.25 -12.58 -3.41
CA VAL A 88 0.70 -12.00 -2.45
C VAL A 88 1.26 -13.11 -1.56
N CYS A 89 0.41 -14.01 -1.08
CA CYS A 89 0.83 -15.10 -0.21
C CYS A 89 1.79 -16.08 -0.88
N GLU A 90 1.60 -16.38 -2.18
CA GLU A 90 2.53 -17.20 -2.96
C GLU A 90 3.95 -16.61 -2.95
N ILE A 91 4.10 -15.29 -3.13
CA ILE A 91 5.39 -14.61 -3.05
C ILE A 91 5.97 -14.72 -1.64
N LEU A 92 5.16 -14.45 -0.61
CA LEU A 92 5.62 -14.46 0.78
C LEU A 92 6.07 -15.86 1.23
N TYR A 93 5.45 -16.92 0.72
CA TYR A 93 5.86 -18.30 0.99
C TYR A 93 7.25 -18.63 0.44
N HIS A 94 7.66 -17.98 -0.65
CA HIS A 94 8.99 -18.13 -1.23
C HIS A 94 10.07 -17.27 -0.56
N LEU A 95 9.72 -16.41 0.39
CA LEU A 95 10.70 -15.61 1.11
C LEU A 95 11.55 -16.50 2.04
N PRO A 96 12.85 -16.18 2.20
CA PRO A 96 13.67 -16.84 3.20
C PRO A 96 13.05 -16.75 4.61
N PRO A 97 13.26 -17.77 5.47
CA PRO A 97 12.60 -17.86 6.79
C PRO A 97 12.82 -16.66 7.74
N PHE A 98 13.87 -15.86 7.52
CA PHE A 98 14.16 -14.67 8.31
C PHE A 98 13.36 -13.42 7.90
N LEU A 99 12.76 -13.41 6.69
CA LEU A 99 11.85 -12.35 6.23
C LEU A 99 10.38 -12.74 6.42
N TRP A 100 10.11 -14.03 6.65
CA TRP A 100 8.82 -14.55 7.04
C TRP A 100 8.55 -14.20 8.51
N LYS A 101 7.42 -13.54 8.81
CA LYS A 101 6.90 -13.43 10.19
C LYS A 101 5.62 -14.27 10.29
N PRO A 102 5.46 -15.18 11.26
CA PRO A 102 4.40 -16.19 11.29
C PRO A 102 2.95 -15.66 11.43
N ASN A 103 2.73 -14.35 11.51
CA ASN A 103 1.42 -13.72 11.52
C ASN A 103 1.36 -12.78 10.31
N HIS A 104 1.19 -13.36 9.12
CA HIS A 104 1.47 -12.73 7.82
C HIS A 104 0.35 -11.77 7.40
N LYS A 105 0.23 -10.67 8.16
CA LYS A 105 -0.38 -9.44 7.68
C LYS A 105 0.67 -8.68 6.90
N TYR A 106 0.52 -8.64 5.59
CA TYR A 106 1.40 -7.89 4.71
C TYR A 106 0.71 -6.60 4.29
N THR A 107 1.20 -5.46 4.79
CA THR A 107 0.62 -4.15 4.50
C THR A 107 1.52 -3.40 3.53
N VAL A 108 0.96 -2.96 2.41
CA VAL A 108 1.59 -2.01 1.49
C VAL A 108 0.99 -0.64 1.73
N VAL A 109 1.85 0.35 1.97
CA VAL A 109 1.47 1.75 2.18
C VAL A 109 1.94 2.55 0.97
N VAL A 110 1.01 3.18 0.26
CA VAL A 110 1.27 3.96 -0.95
C VAL A 110 1.42 5.45 -0.58
N ASP A 111 0.56 5.93 0.32
CA ASP A 111 0.57 7.26 0.91
C ASP A 111 -0.17 7.26 2.27
N ASP A 112 -0.47 8.44 2.81
CA ASP A 112 -1.17 8.60 4.09
C ASP A 112 -2.64 8.14 4.04
N GLU A 113 -3.25 8.04 2.86
CA GLU A 113 -4.68 7.76 2.64
C GLU A 113 -4.91 6.35 2.06
N CYS A 114 -3.90 5.74 1.45
CA CYS A 114 -3.93 4.41 0.87
C CYS A 114 -2.94 3.46 1.55
N SER A 115 -3.50 2.55 2.34
CA SER A 115 -2.84 1.34 2.80
C SER A 115 -3.72 0.12 2.53
N VAL A 116 -3.10 -0.96 2.04
CA VAL A 116 -3.79 -2.21 1.73
C VAL A 116 -3.09 -3.33 2.49
N THR A 117 -3.88 -4.15 3.18
CA THR A 117 -3.37 -5.25 4.00
C THR A 117 -3.86 -6.57 3.45
N PHE A 118 -2.92 -7.46 3.11
CA PHE A 118 -3.15 -8.83 2.70
C PHE A 118 -2.97 -9.74 3.90
N MET A 119 -3.86 -10.72 4.05
CA MET A 119 -3.82 -11.69 5.15
C MET A 119 -3.51 -13.07 4.61
N CYS A 120 -2.31 -13.56 4.88
CA CYS A 120 -1.89 -14.91 4.53
C CYS A 120 -2.04 -15.81 5.76
N GLN A 121 -2.78 -16.90 5.60
CA GLN A 121 -3.06 -17.88 6.65
C GLN A 121 -2.13 -19.09 6.53
#